data_AF-A0A1Z8MHU7-F1
#
_entry.id   AF-A0A1Z8MHU7-F1
#
_cell.length_a   1.000
_cell.length_b   1.000
_cell.length_c   1.000
_cell.angle_alpha   90.00
_cell.angle_beta   90.00
_cell.angle_gamma   90.00
#
_symmetry.space_group_name_H-M   'P 1'
#
loop_
_entity.id
_entity.type
_entity.pdbx_description
1 polymer ?
#
loop_
_entity_poly.entity_id
_entity_poly.type
_entity_poly.pdbx_seq_one_letter_code
_entity_poly.pdbx_strand_id
1 'polypeptide(L)'
;MNQSRFSESATNHRQAFGPRRNGFYIVMALVMIVVATYGVYSFSNIMVVYDDAAYLRGDIVRARAAAQSGIESVRLLLSNPPVERINMGGVYNNANLFQSVPVSAQDEGNVCNFSIVAPSLTEEGSLGGVRFGLQDESTRLNVNTLIVLEENSQGLTAALELMAAATESDPSSLMLGDSLATSLLLALPGMSPELADCIMDWLDADDEARPYGAESEYYSTLPTPYEPANGAVTSVEELLLVNGMTPALLFGADANRNGVLDPDEQQRYNVTVDTPGALGLANYLTVYGKEANKQLDGSFRVNVNSDDLETLYEDLTAVLEDERYASFICAYRQYGAPSAQLTSSLASASGGNSQINPGATSGGTPQPWDVGVMSDLDLSAGGDNKFTQVLQLVDATVTIGSGNNARTYSSPFDLLTLESYLPIIMDRLSTSDSPEMPGRININECPAEMLYGIPLLTEEQVGLILESRNSAGDDENHQFETWPLAEGILTLDQMVNVLPLITCGGDVYRAQVVGYFESTGLFHRREVIIDATTVNPKVIFFRDLSHLGRGFDLSVLGLRNSITETQ
;
A
#
# COMPACT_ATOMS: atom_id res chain seq x y z
N MET A 1 97.13 -21.06 -97.50
CA MET A 1 96.19 -21.85 -98.32
C MET A 1 94.78 -21.44 -97.94
N ASN A 2 94.02 -20.88 -98.90
CA ASN A 2 92.55 -20.68 -98.99
C ASN A 2 91.75 -20.24 -97.74
N GLN A 3 90.77 -19.33 -97.76
CA GLN A 3 90.07 -18.55 -98.78
C GLN A 3 89.04 -17.69 -98.00
N SER A 4 88.62 -16.54 -98.56
CA SER A 4 87.28 -15.91 -98.39
C SER A 4 86.86 -15.48 -96.95
N ARG A 5 85.99 -14.52 -96.63
CA ARG A 5 85.09 -13.57 -97.31
C ARG A 5 84.37 -12.80 -96.17
N PHE A 6 83.68 -11.71 -96.54
CA PHE A 6 82.54 -11.07 -95.87
C PHE A 6 82.74 -10.04 -94.75
N SER A 7 82.14 -8.88 -95.07
CA SER A 7 81.77 -7.74 -94.24
C SER A 7 80.74 -8.10 -93.17
N GLU A 8 80.86 -7.50 -91.99
CA GLU A 8 79.72 -7.36 -91.08
C GLU A 8 79.65 -5.95 -90.48
N SER A 9 78.43 -5.44 -90.54
CA SER A 9 78.00 -4.08 -90.24
C SER A 9 78.14 -3.75 -88.76
N ALA A 10 78.69 -2.57 -88.45
CA ALA A 10 78.67 -2.01 -87.10
C ALA A 10 77.23 -1.62 -86.71
N THR A 11 76.56 -2.46 -85.95
CA THR A 11 75.27 -2.17 -85.31
C THR A 11 75.49 -1.33 -84.05
N ASN A 12 75.09 -0.06 -84.12
CA ASN A 12 74.94 0.81 -82.96
C ASN A 12 73.88 0.25 -82.00
N HIS A 13 74.30 -0.32 -80.86
CA HIS A 13 73.40 -0.57 -79.73
C HIS A 13 73.29 0.69 -78.85
N ARG A 14 72.18 1.41 -79.04
CA ARG A 14 71.66 2.37 -78.05
C ARG A 14 71.32 1.60 -76.77
N GLN A 15 72.05 1.87 -75.68
CA GLN A 15 71.63 1.49 -74.34
C GLN A 15 70.45 2.37 -73.93
N ALA A 16 69.27 1.77 -73.80
CA ALA A 16 68.11 2.41 -73.20
C ALA A 16 68.25 2.39 -71.67
N PHE A 17 68.29 3.57 -71.05
CA PHE A 17 68.16 3.71 -69.60
C PHE A 17 66.74 3.27 -69.18
N GLY A 18 66.64 2.20 -68.39
CA GLY A 18 65.36 1.78 -67.78
C GLY A 18 64.87 2.78 -66.72
N PRO A 19 63.55 2.93 -66.52
CA PRO A 19 62.99 3.90 -65.59
C PRO A 19 63.24 3.45 -64.14
N ARG A 20 63.80 4.33 -63.31
CA ARG A 20 64.06 4.08 -61.88
C ARG A 20 62.73 3.97 -61.10
N ARG A 21 62.38 2.77 -60.62
CA ARG A 21 61.22 2.46 -59.74
C ARG A 21 61.57 2.50 -58.24
N ASN A 22 62.43 3.42 -57.79
CA ASN A 22 62.99 3.35 -56.42
C ASN A 22 62.29 4.27 -55.39
N GLY A 23 61.33 5.11 -55.79
CA GLY A 23 60.56 5.97 -54.86
C GLY A 23 59.22 5.38 -54.41
N PHE A 24 58.59 4.54 -55.24
CA PHE A 24 57.24 4.01 -55.00
C PHE A 24 57.19 3.04 -53.81
N TYR A 25 58.22 2.20 -53.64
CA TYR A 25 58.28 1.24 -52.53
C TYR A 25 58.39 1.93 -51.16
N ILE A 26 59.03 3.09 -51.08
CA ILE A 26 59.15 3.86 -49.83
C ILE A 26 57.79 4.46 -49.45
N VAL A 27 57.06 5.02 -50.42
CA VAL A 27 55.70 5.55 -50.18
C VAL A 27 54.74 4.43 -49.77
N MET A 28 54.80 3.28 -50.44
CA MET A 28 53.98 2.12 -50.07
C MET A 28 54.32 1.61 -48.66
N ALA A 29 55.60 1.50 -48.30
CA ALA A 29 56.02 1.11 -46.97
C ALA A 29 55.58 2.12 -45.91
N LEU A 30 55.69 3.43 -46.18
CA LEU A 30 55.21 4.48 -45.29
C LEU A 30 53.70 4.37 -45.07
N VAL A 31 52.91 4.22 -46.13
CA VAL A 31 51.44 4.04 -46.03
C VAL A 31 51.13 2.78 -45.22
N MET A 32 51.84 1.68 -45.45
CA MET A 32 51.64 0.44 -44.72
C MET A 32 51.97 0.60 -43.23
N ILE A 33 53.04 1.32 -42.89
CA ILE A 33 53.40 1.66 -41.51
C ILE A 33 52.33 2.56 -40.87
N VAL A 34 51.85 3.58 -41.58
CA VAL A 34 50.79 4.47 -41.06
C VAL A 34 49.50 3.70 -40.80
N VAL A 35 49.08 2.83 -41.73
CA VAL A 35 47.89 1.98 -41.57
C VAL A 35 48.07 0.99 -40.42
N ALA A 36 49.24 0.36 -40.30
CA ALA A 36 49.55 -0.54 -39.18
C ALA A 36 49.56 0.20 -37.83
N THR A 37 50.13 1.40 -37.79
CA THR A 37 50.17 2.24 -36.58
C THR A 37 48.76 2.70 -36.19
N TYR A 38 47.93 3.09 -37.16
CA TYR A 38 46.53 3.40 -36.93
C TYR A 38 45.73 2.18 -36.44
N GLY A 39 46.03 0.99 -36.97
CA GLY A 39 45.45 -0.27 -36.49
C GLY A 39 45.79 -0.56 -35.03
N VAL A 40 47.06 -0.40 -34.64
CA VAL A 40 47.51 -0.56 -33.25
C VAL A 40 46.88 0.49 -32.33
N TYR A 41 46.84 1.75 -32.77
CA TYR A 41 46.23 2.84 -32.01
C TYR A 41 44.72 2.62 -31.80
N SER A 42 43.99 2.24 -32.86
CA SER A 42 42.56 1.91 -32.80
C SER A 42 42.30 0.75 -31.83
N PHE A 43 43.09 -0.33 -31.93
CA PHE A 43 42.98 -1.47 -31.03
C PHE A 43 43.24 -1.08 -29.56
N SER A 44 44.27 -0.27 -29.31
CA SER A 44 44.59 0.22 -27.96
C SER A 44 43.45 1.03 -27.35
N ASN A 45 42.84 1.94 -28.12
CA ASN A 45 41.70 2.73 -27.63
C ASN A 45 40.48 1.85 -27.34
N ILE A 46 40.19 0.88 -28.21
CA ILE A 46 39.10 -0.07 -27.99
C ILE A 46 39.36 -0.89 -26.72
N MET A 47 40.60 -1.30 -26.46
CA MET A 47 40.95 -2.04 -25.24
C MET A 47 40.76 -1.21 -23.96
N VAL A 48 41.15 0.07 -23.96
CA VAL A 48 40.90 0.97 -22.81
C VAL A 48 39.40 1.14 -22.57
N VAL A 49 38.61 1.36 -23.63
CA VAL A 49 37.16 1.47 -23.50
C VAL A 49 36.52 0.18 -22.98
N TYR A 50 37.01 -0.99 -23.38
CA TYR A 50 36.52 -2.26 -22.86
C TYR A 50 36.91 -2.50 -21.40
N ASP A 51 38.11 -2.07 -20.98
CA ASP A 51 38.56 -2.13 -19.58
C ASP A 51 37.67 -1.24 -18.70
N ASP A 52 37.47 0.03 -19.10
CA ASP A 52 36.57 0.97 -18.41
C ASP A 52 35.14 0.43 -18.35
N ALA A 53 34.62 -0.11 -19.45
CA ALA A 53 33.30 -0.72 -19.49
C ALA A 53 33.18 -1.95 -18.58
N ALA A 54 34.25 -2.73 -18.42
CA ALA A 54 34.28 -3.87 -17.52
C ALA A 54 34.17 -3.44 -16.05
N TYR A 55 34.91 -2.40 -15.65
CA TYR A 55 34.81 -1.82 -14.31
C TYR A 55 33.42 -1.24 -14.04
N LEU A 56 32.90 -0.41 -14.96
CA LEU A 56 31.55 0.16 -14.84
C LEU A 56 30.48 -0.93 -14.71
N ARG A 57 30.59 -2.01 -15.48
CA ARG A 57 29.64 -3.13 -15.41
C ARG A 57 29.76 -3.88 -14.08
N GLY A 58 30.97 -4.05 -13.56
CA GLY A 58 31.22 -4.58 -12.22
C GLY A 58 30.56 -3.72 -11.14
N ASP A 59 30.68 -2.41 -11.25
CA ASP A 59 30.08 -1.46 -10.31
C ASP A 59 28.56 -1.49 -10.37
N ILE A 60 27.94 -1.51 -11.57
CA ILE A 60 26.48 -1.65 -11.69
C ILE A 60 25.99 -2.94 -11.01
N VAL A 61 26.74 -4.06 -11.14
CA VAL A 61 26.41 -5.32 -10.46
C VAL A 61 26.54 -5.19 -8.94
N ARG A 62 27.55 -4.46 -8.44
CA ARG A 62 27.71 -4.17 -7.01
C ARG A 62 26.57 -3.28 -6.48
N ALA A 63 26.21 -2.22 -7.19
CA ALA A 63 25.08 -1.36 -6.85
C ALA A 63 23.75 -2.14 -6.82
N ARG A 64 23.57 -3.07 -7.78
CA ARG A 64 22.44 -4.00 -7.80
C ARG A 64 22.42 -4.90 -6.56
N ALA A 65 23.56 -5.49 -6.19
CA ALA A 65 23.67 -6.34 -5.01
C ALA A 65 23.45 -5.54 -3.72
N ALA A 66 23.85 -4.27 -3.68
CA ALA A 66 23.56 -3.39 -2.56
C ALA A 66 22.06 -3.11 -2.42
N ALA A 67 21.36 -2.81 -3.52
CA ALA A 67 19.91 -2.69 -3.50
C ALA A 67 19.21 -3.99 -3.05
N GLN A 68 19.73 -5.16 -3.44
CA GLN A 68 19.23 -6.45 -2.95
C GLN A 68 19.45 -6.64 -1.45
N SER A 69 20.61 -6.21 -0.95
CA SER A 69 20.92 -6.27 0.49
C SER A 69 19.94 -5.39 1.29
N GLY A 70 19.56 -4.23 0.76
CA GLY A 70 18.52 -3.38 1.36
C GLY A 70 17.14 -4.04 1.39
N ILE A 71 16.75 -4.74 0.33
CA ILE A 71 15.47 -5.50 0.31
C ILE A 71 15.48 -6.59 1.38
N GLU A 72 16.59 -7.32 1.49
CA GLU A 72 16.76 -8.38 2.48
C GLU A 72 16.80 -7.85 3.91
N SER A 73 17.41 -6.67 4.15
CA SER A 73 17.39 -6.05 5.47
C SER A 73 15.98 -5.61 5.89
N VAL A 74 15.17 -5.12 4.96
CA VAL A 74 13.75 -4.81 5.23
C VAL A 74 12.98 -6.08 5.58
N ARG A 75 13.20 -7.17 4.82
CA ARG A 75 12.55 -8.46 5.09
C ARG A 75 12.88 -8.98 6.49
N LEU A 76 14.12 -8.81 6.95
CA LEU A 76 14.54 -9.16 8.30
C LEU A 76 13.87 -8.26 9.35
N LEU A 77 13.84 -6.94 9.13
CA LEU A 77 13.16 -6.01 10.04
C LEU A 77 11.67 -6.34 10.20
N LEU A 78 11.01 -6.67 9.09
CA LEU A 78 9.58 -7.03 9.05
C LEU A 78 9.28 -8.42 9.63
N SER A 79 10.30 -9.26 9.85
CA SER A 79 10.12 -10.55 10.52
C SER A 79 9.99 -10.43 12.04
N ASN A 80 10.40 -9.29 12.60
CA ASN A 80 10.25 -9.01 14.03
C ASN A 80 8.81 -8.52 14.34
N PRO A 81 8.28 -8.82 15.53
CA PRO A 81 6.95 -8.37 15.92
C PRO A 81 6.85 -6.83 15.99
N PRO A 82 5.64 -6.25 15.83
CA PRO A 82 5.42 -4.80 15.87
C PRO A 82 6.11 -4.07 17.03
N VAL A 83 6.03 -4.59 18.26
CA VAL A 83 6.65 -3.98 19.45
C VAL A 83 8.17 -3.82 19.29
N GLU A 84 8.85 -4.84 18.77
CA GLU A 84 10.29 -4.76 18.53
C GLU A 84 10.64 -3.77 17.42
N ARG A 85 9.81 -3.69 16.37
CA ARG A 85 9.99 -2.72 15.28
C ARG A 85 9.90 -1.28 15.79
N ILE A 86 8.94 -1.00 16.67
CA ILE A 86 8.79 0.32 17.31
C ILE A 86 10.03 0.65 18.16
N ASN A 87 10.51 -0.30 18.97
CA ASN A 87 11.72 -0.13 19.78
C ASN A 87 12.99 0.11 18.95
N MET A 88 13.04 -0.38 17.71
CA MET A 88 14.13 -0.11 16.76
C MET A 88 14.04 1.26 16.06
N GLY A 89 13.03 2.07 16.39
CA GLY A 89 12.77 3.38 15.79
C GLY A 89 11.71 3.37 14.68
N GLY A 90 10.92 2.30 14.56
CA GLY A 90 9.79 2.20 13.63
C GLY A 90 10.15 1.98 12.16
N VAL A 91 9.12 1.75 11.35
CA VAL A 91 9.22 1.51 9.90
C VAL A 91 8.89 2.74 9.05
N TYR A 92 8.20 3.73 9.62
CA TYR A 92 7.73 4.91 8.90
C TYR A 92 8.85 5.89 8.54
N ASN A 93 9.59 6.41 9.52
CA ASN A 93 10.70 7.32 9.24
C ASN A 93 11.87 7.09 10.17
N ASN A 94 12.87 6.34 9.68
CA ASN A 94 14.05 5.97 10.45
C ASN A 94 15.31 6.08 9.58
N ALA A 95 15.84 7.30 9.49
CA ALA A 95 17.05 7.58 8.72
C ALA A 95 18.26 6.74 9.17
N ASN A 96 18.36 6.37 10.45
CA ASN A 96 19.48 5.57 10.95
C ASN A 96 19.52 4.16 10.37
N LEU A 97 18.35 3.55 10.10
CA LEU A 97 18.26 2.21 9.51
C LEU A 97 18.18 2.21 7.99
N PHE A 98 17.74 3.32 7.40
CA PHE A 98 17.34 3.36 5.98
C PHE A 98 18.15 4.32 5.12
N GLN A 99 18.99 5.20 5.68
CA GLN A 99 19.79 6.17 4.91
C GLN A 99 21.28 5.79 4.91
N SER A 100 21.88 5.74 3.72
CA SER A 100 23.33 5.56 3.51
C SER A 100 23.90 4.38 4.32
N VAL A 101 23.27 3.21 4.15
CA VAL A 101 23.68 1.97 4.84
C VAL A 101 24.76 1.26 4.02
N PRO A 102 25.97 1.06 4.55
CA PRO A 102 27.07 0.47 3.80
C PRO A 102 26.92 -1.05 3.72
N VAL A 103 27.07 -1.60 2.52
CA VAL A 103 27.05 -3.07 2.29
C VAL A 103 28.44 -3.68 2.37
N SER A 104 29.45 -2.91 1.96
CA SER A 104 30.85 -3.31 1.99
C SER A 104 31.71 -2.12 2.40
N ALA A 105 32.29 -2.19 3.60
CA ALA A 105 33.26 -1.21 4.09
C ALA A 105 34.73 -1.63 3.82
N GLN A 106 34.97 -2.62 2.96
CA GLN A 106 36.33 -3.12 2.71
C GLN A 106 37.21 -2.14 1.92
N ASP A 107 36.61 -1.18 1.21
CA ASP A 107 37.30 -0.25 0.33
C ASP A 107 36.85 1.19 0.65
N GLU A 108 37.63 1.90 1.48
CA GLU A 108 37.27 3.23 2.03
C GLU A 108 37.03 4.29 0.94
N GLY A 109 37.63 4.12 -0.25
CA GLY A 109 37.47 5.06 -1.37
C GLY A 109 36.26 4.79 -2.28
N ASN A 110 35.66 3.61 -2.22
CA ASN A 110 34.57 3.20 -3.12
C ASN A 110 33.48 2.42 -2.39
N VAL A 111 32.90 3.07 -1.37
CA VAL A 111 31.84 2.49 -0.55
C VAL A 111 30.55 2.41 -1.36
N CYS A 112 29.94 1.23 -1.39
CA CYS A 112 28.63 1.00 -1.96
C CYS A 112 27.59 0.95 -0.84
N ASN A 113 26.62 1.86 -0.93
CA ASN A 113 25.55 2.01 0.04
C ASN A 113 24.21 1.61 -0.57
N PHE A 114 23.24 1.36 0.29
CA PHE A 114 21.83 1.46 -0.08
C PHE A 114 21.11 2.48 0.79
N SER A 115 20.09 3.09 0.19
CA SER A 115 19.10 3.88 0.92
C SER A 115 17.70 3.41 0.52
N ILE A 116 16.79 3.39 1.49
CA ILE A 116 15.38 3.02 1.32
C ILE A 116 14.56 4.29 1.50
N VAL A 117 13.75 4.57 0.49
CA VAL A 117 13.09 5.86 0.30
C VAL A 117 11.61 5.64 0.08
N ALA A 118 10.80 6.50 0.70
CA ALA A 118 9.36 6.56 0.52
C ALA A 118 8.89 8.03 0.41
N PRO A 119 7.75 8.30 -0.26
CA PRO A 119 7.13 9.62 -0.25
C PRO A 119 6.72 10.04 1.16
N SER A 120 6.87 11.32 1.48
CA SER A 120 6.37 11.91 2.72
C SER A 120 4.99 12.53 2.51
N LEU A 121 4.25 12.69 3.59
CA LEU A 121 3.05 13.52 3.64
C LEU A 121 3.44 14.92 4.13
N THR A 122 2.78 15.95 3.60
CA THR A 122 2.83 17.32 4.12
C THR A 122 1.90 17.47 5.33
N GLU A 123 1.99 18.61 6.03
CA GLU A 123 1.09 18.92 7.15
C GLU A 123 -0.40 18.95 6.74
N GLU A 124 -0.68 19.25 5.47
CA GLU A 124 -2.03 19.26 4.89
C GLU A 124 -2.50 17.86 4.42
N GLY A 125 -1.67 16.83 4.58
CA GLY A 125 -1.99 15.45 4.19
C GLY A 125 -1.82 15.14 2.70
N SER A 126 -1.22 16.05 1.93
CA SER A 126 -0.88 15.83 0.52
C SER A 126 0.48 15.12 0.41
N LEU A 127 0.66 14.33 -0.65
CA LEU A 127 1.95 13.69 -0.93
C LEU A 127 2.99 14.73 -1.36
N GLY A 128 4.05 14.89 -0.57
CA GLY A 128 5.09 15.86 -0.83
C GLY A 128 6.35 15.61 0.01
N GLY A 129 7.50 15.57 -0.67
CA GLY A 129 8.80 15.36 -0.04
C GLY A 129 9.17 13.89 0.12
N VAL A 130 10.30 13.66 0.79
CA VAL A 130 10.94 12.34 0.86
C VAL A 130 11.26 11.99 2.32
N ARG A 131 10.99 10.74 2.70
CA ARG A 131 11.37 10.16 4.00
C ARG A 131 12.13 8.85 3.81
N PHE A 132 12.81 8.41 4.87
CA PHE A 132 13.56 7.14 4.87
C PHE A 132 12.80 6.09 5.66
N GLY A 133 12.11 5.20 4.95
CA GLY A 133 11.28 4.17 5.55
C GLY A 133 10.42 3.46 4.54
N LEU A 134 9.40 2.77 5.04
CA LEU A 134 8.47 1.98 4.26
C LEU A 134 7.13 2.69 4.14
N GLN A 135 6.46 2.53 3.01
CA GLN A 135 5.10 2.99 2.83
C GLN A 135 4.15 1.80 3.00
N ASP A 136 3.16 1.93 3.88
CA ASP A 136 2.13 0.92 4.00
C ASP A 136 1.21 0.92 2.76
N GLU A 137 0.94 -0.26 2.19
CA GLU A 137 0.02 -0.42 1.07
C GLU A 137 -1.43 -0.14 1.47
N SER A 138 -1.81 -0.34 2.74
CA SER A 138 -3.14 -0.04 3.26
C SER A 138 -3.46 1.47 3.27
N THR A 139 -2.48 2.35 3.01
CA THR A 139 -2.71 3.80 2.82
C THR A 139 -3.50 4.14 1.55
N ARG A 140 -3.66 3.16 0.67
CA ARG A 140 -4.29 3.28 -0.64
C ARG A 140 -5.52 2.40 -0.72
N LEU A 141 -6.45 2.77 -1.59
CA LEU A 141 -7.63 2.00 -1.87
C LEU A 141 -7.26 0.68 -2.56
N ASN A 142 -7.59 -0.44 -1.92
CA ASN A 142 -7.39 -1.74 -2.54
C ASN A 142 -8.50 -2.03 -3.55
N VAL A 143 -8.16 -1.99 -4.83
CA VAL A 143 -9.08 -2.16 -5.96
C VAL A 143 -9.83 -3.50 -5.86
N ASN A 144 -9.15 -4.56 -5.45
CA ASN A 144 -9.74 -5.90 -5.35
C ASN A 144 -10.76 -6.04 -4.21
N THR A 145 -10.77 -5.10 -3.26
CA THR A 145 -11.73 -5.12 -2.15
C THR A 145 -13.05 -4.44 -2.49
N LEU A 146 -13.09 -3.67 -3.58
CA LEU A 146 -14.27 -2.91 -3.99
C LEU A 146 -15.49 -3.82 -4.25
N ILE A 147 -15.27 -5.00 -4.85
CA ILE A 147 -16.33 -6.00 -5.09
C ILE A 147 -16.90 -6.49 -3.75
N VAL A 148 -16.03 -6.83 -2.80
CA VAL A 148 -16.44 -7.32 -1.47
C VAL A 148 -17.17 -6.23 -0.69
N LEU A 149 -16.73 -4.98 -0.83
CA LEU A 149 -17.43 -3.82 -0.25
C LEU A 149 -18.80 -3.61 -0.89
N GLU A 150 -18.92 -3.79 -2.20
CA GLU A 150 -20.20 -3.70 -2.91
C GLU A 150 -21.17 -4.78 -2.43
N GLU A 151 -20.77 -6.06 -2.39
CA GLU A 151 -21.59 -7.16 -1.89
C GLU A 151 -22.08 -6.93 -0.45
N ASN A 152 -21.19 -6.48 0.43
CA ASN A 152 -21.54 -6.18 1.82
C ASN A 152 -22.44 -4.94 1.94
N SER A 153 -22.23 -3.94 1.06
CA SER A 153 -23.03 -2.72 1.03
C SER A 153 -24.43 -2.95 0.47
N GLN A 154 -24.62 -3.86 -0.51
CA GLN A 154 -25.93 -4.19 -1.08
C GLN A 154 -26.92 -4.68 -0.01
N GLY A 155 -26.44 -5.42 0.99
CA GLY A 155 -27.25 -5.81 2.15
C GLY A 155 -27.69 -4.62 3.00
N LEU A 156 -26.83 -3.61 3.12
CA LEU A 156 -27.08 -2.38 3.88
C LEU A 156 -27.96 -1.39 3.10
N THR A 157 -27.72 -1.17 1.81
CA THR A 157 -28.56 -0.33 0.94
C THR A 157 -29.93 -0.94 0.73
N ALA A 158 -30.08 -2.25 0.56
CA ALA A 158 -31.39 -2.89 0.51
C ALA A 158 -32.18 -2.71 1.83
N ALA A 159 -31.50 -2.76 2.97
CA ALA A 159 -32.11 -2.48 4.27
C ALA A 159 -32.49 -1.00 4.44
N LEU A 160 -31.63 -0.08 3.99
CA LEU A 160 -31.91 1.37 3.97
C LEU A 160 -33.04 1.72 3.01
N GLU A 161 -33.10 1.09 1.84
CA GLU A 161 -34.11 1.30 0.81
C GLU A 161 -35.48 0.79 1.26
N LEU A 162 -35.54 -0.38 1.93
CA LEU A 162 -36.75 -0.87 2.60
C LEU A 162 -37.22 0.06 3.72
N MET A 163 -36.29 0.70 4.45
CA MET A 163 -36.63 1.72 5.45
C MET A 163 -37.09 3.03 4.81
N ALA A 164 -36.42 3.50 3.76
CA ALA A 164 -36.78 4.73 3.04
C ALA A 164 -38.13 4.60 2.34
N ALA A 165 -38.44 3.42 1.78
CA ALA A 165 -39.73 3.07 1.22
C ALA A 165 -40.86 3.08 2.27
N ALA A 166 -40.54 2.88 3.56
CA ALA A 166 -41.50 2.98 4.65
C ALA A 166 -41.82 4.43 5.08
N THR A 167 -40.99 5.42 4.69
CA THR A 167 -41.10 6.81 5.13
C THR A 167 -41.70 7.80 4.13
N GLU A 168 -42.12 7.37 2.93
CA GLU A 168 -42.61 8.25 1.84
C GLU A 168 -41.71 9.47 1.56
N SER A 169 -40.43 9.39 1.90
CA SER A 169 -39.41 10.37 1.49
C SER A 169 -39.00 10.08 0.06
N ASP A 170 -38.92 11.12 -0.78
CA ASP A 170 -38.54 11.03 -2.20
C ASP A 170 -37.29 10.13 -2.35
N PRO A 171 -37.43 8.90 -2.90
CA PRO A 171 -36.33 7.94 -3.00
C PRO A 171 -35.15 8.53 -3.79
N SER A 172 -35.47 9.45 -4.70
CA SER A 172 -34.59 10.20 -5.59
C SER A 172 -33.57 11.10 -4.88
N SER A 173 -33.83 11.58 -3.67
CA SER A 173 -32.91 12.46 -2.91
C SER A 173 -31.89 11.68 -2.07
N LEU A 174 -32.19 10.41 -1.80
CA LEU A 174 -31.30 9.41 -1.20
C LEU A 174 -30.74 8.44 -2.26
N MET A 175 -30.95 8.74 -3.56
CA MET A 175 -30.21 8.11 -4.66
C MET A 175 -28.75 8.57 -4.61
N LEU A 176 -28.03 8.15 -3.57
CA LEU A 176 -26.74 7.53 -3.80
C LEU A 176 -27.05 6.15 -4.39
N GLY A 177 -27.53 6.14 -5.64
CA GLY A 177 -27.71 4.92 -6.44
C GLY A 177 -26.38 4.33 -6.88
N ASP A 178 -25.28 4.96 -6.49
CA ASP A 178 -23.91 4.53 -6.72
C ASP A 178 -23.48 3.69 -5.52
N SER A 179 -23.00 2.48 -5.79
CA SER A 179 -22.45 1.58 -4.76
C SER A 179 -21.41 2.30 -3.89
N LEU A 180 -21.25 1.87 -2.63
CA LEU A 180 -20.23 2.44 -1.75
C LEU A 180 -18.83 2.41 -2.40
N ALA A 181 -18.54 1.35 -3.17
CA ALA A 181 -17.33 1.21 -3.96
C ALA A 181 -17.19 2.31 -5.04
N THR A 182 -18.24 2.59 -5.81
CA THR A 182 -18.26 3.67 -6.81
C THR A 182 -18.03 5.03 -6.14
N SER A 183 -18.62 5.28 -4.97
CA SER A 183 -18.44 6.53 -4.24
C SER A 183 -16.97 6.77 -3.80
N LEU A 184 -16.28 5.71 -3.37
CA LEU A 184 -14.85 5.76 -3.00
C LEU A 184 -13.96 6.04 -4.23
N LEU A 185 -14.31 5.48 -5.39
CA LEU A 185 -13.58 5.76 -6.63
C LEU A 185 -13.80 7.19 -7.10
N LEU A 186 -15.03 7.69 -7.06
CA LEU A 186 -15.39 9.05 -7.49
C LEU A 186 -14.72 10.14 -6.66
N ALA A 187 -14.35 9.84 -5.42
CA ALA A 187 -13.60 10.76 -4.59
C ALA A 187 -12.14 10.96 -5.05
N LEU A 188 -11.61 10.05 -5.88
CA LEU A 188 -10.24 10.14 -6.35
C LEU A 188 -10.07 11.28 -7.37
N PRO A 189 -8.97 12.05 -7.30
CA PRO A 189 -8.72 13.13 -8.24
C PRO A 189 -8.69 12.64 -9.70
N GLY A 190 -9.48 13.29 -10.55
CA GLY A 190 -9.53 12.97 -11.98
C GLY A 190 -10.33 11.71 -12.33
N MET A 191 -11.00 11.08 -11.37
CA MET A 191 -11.96 10.01 -11.64
C MET A 191 -13.24 10.59 -12.26
N SER A 192 -13.78 9.90 -13.27
CA SER A 192 -15.09 10.20 -13.83
C SER A 192 -16.06 9.06 -13.54
N PRO A 193 -17.39 9.30 -13.51
CA PRO A 193 -18.38 8.23 -13.34
C PRO A 193 -18.23 7.12 -14.38
N GLU A 194 -17.92 7.47 -15.62
CA GLU A 194 -17.71 6.49 -16.69
C GLU A 194 -16.50 5.61 -16.42
N LEU A 195 -15.40 6.19 -15.94
CA LEU A 195 -14.20 5.44 -15.59
C LEU A 195 -14.42 4.56 -14.34
N ALA A 196 -15.16 5.06 -13.35
CA ALA A 196 -15.48 4.29 -12.15
C ALA A 196 -16.33 3.05 -12.48
N ASP A 197 -17.39 3.21 -13.28
CA ASP A 197 -18.21 2.08 -13.74
C ASP A 197 -17.39 1.09 -14.59
N CYS A 198 -16.55 1.58 -15.51
CA CYS A 198 -15.68 0.71 -16.30
C CYS A 198 -14.65 -0.07 -15.44
N ILE A 199 -14.17 0.51 -14.33
CA ILE A 199 -13.29 -0.18 -13.38
C ILE A 199 -14.07 -1.27 -12.63
N MET A 200 -15.31 -1.00 -12.25
CA MET A 200 -16.14 -1.98 -11.54
C MET A 200 -16.53 -3.17 -12.44
N ASP A 201 -16.96 -2.92 -13.68
CA ASP A 201 -17.21 -3.95 -14.71
C ASP A 201 -15.94 -4.77 -15.02
N TRP A 202 -14.76 -4.14 -15.00
CA TRP A 202 -13.51 -4.87 -15.19
C TRP A 202 -13.24 -5.91 -14.08
N LEU A 203 -13.80 -5.69 -12.89
CA LEU A 203 -13.53 -6.43 -11.66
C LEU A 203 -14.59 -7.47 -11.34
N ASP A 204 -15.86 -7.17 -11.59
CA ASP A 204 -16.97 -8.07 -11.27
C ASP A 204 -17.00 -9.32 -12.18
N ALA A 205 -17.73 -10.35 -11.75
CA ALA A 205 -17.63 -11.67 -12.37
C ALA A 205 -18.64 -11.90 -13.50
N ASP A 206 -19.57 -10.96 -13.69
CA ASP A 206 -20.61 -11.09 -14.69
C ASP A 206 -20.20 -10.40 -16.01
N ASP A 207 -21.14 -10.29 -16.95
CA ASP A 207 -20.94 -9.65 -18.26
C ASP A 207 -22.02 -8.54 -18.43
N GLU A 208 -22.66 -8.11 -17.34
CA GLU A 208 -23.74 -7.12 -17.36
C GLU A 208 -23.18 -5.70 -17.19
N ALA A 209 -22.95 -5.02 -18.32
CA ALA A 209 -22.39 -3.67 -18.28
C ALA A 209 -23.24 -2.69 -17.46
N ARG A 210 -22.58 -1.94 -16.56
CA ARG A 210 -23.17 -0.81 -15.81
C ARG A 210 -23.61 0.33 -16.73
N PRO A 211 -24.39 1.32 -16.24
CA PRO A 211 -24.92 2.40 -17.07
C PRO A 211 -23.88 3.13 -17.93
N TYR A 212 -22.67 3.31 -17.41
CA TYR A 212 -21.54 3.89 -18.14
C TYR A 212 -20.34 2.94 -18.28
N GLY A 213 -20.54 1.67 -17.95
CA GLY A 213 -19.51 0.65 -17.90
C GLY A 213 -19.17 0.05 -19.27
N ALA A 214 -18.24 -0.90 -19.26
CA ALA A 214 -17.74 -1.53 -20.46
C ALA A 214 -17.31 -2.97 -20.18
N GLU A 215 -17.92 -3.89 -20.93
CA GLU A 215 -17.75 -5.34 -20.77
C GLU A 215 -17.12 -6.02 -21.99
N SER A 216 -17.12 -7.35 -21.99
CA SER A 216 -16.68 -8.20 -23.11
C SER A 216 -17.23 -7.76 -24.48
N GLU A 217 -18.49 -7.33 -24.57
CA GLU A 217 -19.07 -6.79 -25.80
C GLU A 217 -18.26 -5.60 -26.34
N TYR A 218 -17.88 -4.64 -25.48
CA TYR A 218 -17.09 -3.48 -25.85
C TYR A 218 -15.65 -3.88 -26.24
N TYR A 219 -14.94 -4.61 -25.38
CA TYR A 219 -13.52 -4.92 -25.58
C TYR A 219 -13.27 -5.79 -26.82
N SER A 220 -14.25 -6.62 -27.20
CA SER A 220 -14.20 -7.42 -28.43
C SER A 220 -14.21 -6.59 -29.72
N THR A 221 -14.72 -5.35 -29.68
CA THR A 221 -14.81 -4.46 -30.85
C THR A 221 -13.53 -3.67 -31.13
N LEU A 222 -12.57 -3.68 -30.20
CA LEU A 222 -11.33 -2.91 -30.31
C LEU A 222 -10.44 -3.40 -31.46
N PRO A 223 -9.55 -2.56 -32.02
CA PRO A 223 -8.64 -2.96 -33.09
C PRO A 223 -7.76 -4.17 -32.74
N THR A 224 -7.44 -4.32 -31.46
CA THR A 224 -6.81 -5.50 -30.87
C THR A 224 -7.76 -5.99 -29.77
N PRO A 225 -8.65 -6.96 -30.07
CA PRO A 225 -9.60 -7.47 -29.11
C PRO A 225 -8.91 -8.16 -27.93
N TYR A 226 -9.45 -7.99 -26.74
CA TYR A 226 -9.11 -8.73 -25.52
C TYR A 226 -10.37 -8.90 -24.67
N GLU A 227 -10.28 -9.76 -23.66
CA GLU A 227 -11.36 -10.00 -22.70
C GLU A 227 -11.09 -9.19 -21.41
N PRO A 228 -12.13 -8.71 -20.73
CA PRO A 228 -12.00 -8.14 -19.38
C PRO A 228 -11.50 -9.20 -18.39
N ALA A 229 -10.98 -8.76 -17.25
CA ALA A 229 -10.39 -9.66 -16.26
C ALA A 229 -11.45 -10.51 -15.54
N ASN A 230 -12.64 -9.95 -15.35
CA ASN A 230 -13.79 -10.48 -14.61
C ASN A 230 -13.37 -11.13 -13.29
N GLY A 231 -12.55 -10.38 -12.55
CA GLY A 231 -11.97 -10.83 -11.30
C GLY A 231 -10.86 -9.92 -10.79
N ALA A 232 -10.16 -10.40 -9.77
CA ALA A 232 -9.12 -9.62 -9.11
C ALA A 232 -7.94 -9.28 -10.04
N VAL A 233 -7.61 -8.00 -10.11
CA VAL A 233 -6.47 -7.48 -10.87
C VAL A 233 -5.15 -7.82 -10.18
N THR A 234 -4.13 -8.07 -11.00
CA THR A 234 -2.81 -8.53 -10.53
C THR A 234 -1.81 -7.39 -10.34
N SER A 235 -2.01 -6.26 -11.04
CA SER A 235 -1.21 -5.05 -10.91
C SER A 235 -2.07 -3.81 -11.16
N VAL A 236 -1.67 -2.68 -10.58
CA VAL A 236 -2.35 -1.39 -10.81
C VAL A 236 -2.27 -0.96 -12.28
N GLU A 237 -1.23 -1.35 -13.01
CA GLU A 237 -1.09 -1.04 -14.44
C GLU A 237 -2.04 -1.81 -15.35
N GLU A 238 -2.66 -2.88 -14.85
CA GLU A 238 -3.71 -3.59 -15.58
C GLU A 238 -4.90 -2.67 -15.87
N LEU A 239 -5.14 -1.68 -15.01
CA LEU A 239 -6.17 -0.66 -15.21
C LEU A 239 -5.97 0.16 -16.49
N LEU A 240 -4.79 0.18 -17.11
CA LEU A 240 -4.58 0.81 -18.42
C LEU A 240 -5.35 0.12 -19.56
N LEU A 241 -5.83 -1.10 -19.35
CA LEU A 241 -6.70 -1.82 -20.28
C LEU A 241 -8.17 -1.41 -20.12
N VAL A 242 -8.55 -0.79 -19.00
CA VAL A 242 -9.91 -0.34 -18.77
C VAL A 242 -10.23 0.83 -19.68
N ASN A 243 -11.44 0.81 -20.26
CA ASN A 243 -11.93 1.90 -21.10
C ASN A 243 -11.89 3.25 -20.35
N GLY A 244 -11.35 4.28 -21.01
CA GLY A 244 -11.21 5.62 -20.43
C GLY A 244 -9.95 5.83 -19.57
N MET A 245 -9.25 4.78 -19.13
CA MET A 245 -8.00 4.94 -18.39
C MET A 245 -6.87 5.40 -19.34
N THR A 246 -6.09 6.39 -18.91
CA THR A 246 -4.93 6.87 -19.67
C THR A 246 -3.65 6.83 -18.84
N PRO A 247 -2.46 6.68 -19.47
CA PRO A 247 -1.19 6.75 -18.73
C PRO A 247 -1.00 8.05 -17.96
N ALA A 248 -1.57 9.16 -18.44
CA ALA A 248 -1.52 10.46 -17.78
C ALA A 248 -2.38 10.50 -16.51
N LEU A 249 -3.55 9.85 -16.51
CA LEU A 249 -4.38 9.73 -15.30
C LEU A 249 -3.74 8.76 -14.29
N LEU A 250 -3.22 7.63 -14.76
CA LEU A 250 -2.68 6.61 -13.87
C LEU A 250 -1.36 7.01 -13.21
N PHE A 251 -0.40 7.51 -13.99
CA PHE A 251 0.94 7.84 -13.48
C PHE A 251 1.14 9.33 -13.17
N GLY A 252 0.21 10.19 -13.59
CA GLY A 252 0.32 11.62 -13.36
C GLY A 252 1.51 12.26 -14.09
N ALA A 253 2.03 13.32 -13.49
CA ALA A 253 3.14 14.12 -13.98
C ALA A 253 4.52 13.65 -13.50
N ASP A 254 4.59 12.77 -12.49
CA ASP A 254 5.83 12.14 -12.01
C ASP A 254 6.30 11.08 -13.00
N ALA A 255 7.18 11.48 -13.92
CA ALA A 255 7.66 10.63 -14.99
C ALA A 255 8.71 9.63 -14.48
N ASN A 256 9.48 10.02 -13.47
CA ASN A 256 10.58 9.22 -12.94
C ASN A 256 10.15 8.29 -11.79
N ARG A 257 8.90 8.42 -11.30
CA ARG A 257 8.26 7.62 -10.25
C ARG A 257 9.00 7.69 -8.90
N ASN A 258 9.52 8.86 -8.52
CA ASN A 258 10.18 9.06 -7.23
C ASN A 258 9.21 9.57 -6.14
N GLY A 259 7.94 9.84 -6.47
CA GLY A 259 6.94 10.37 -5.56
C GLY A 259 7.09 11.87 -5.26
N VAL A 260 7.93 12.59 -6.03
CA VAL A 260 8.18 14.02 -5.88
C VAL A 260 8.18 14.69 -7.25
N LEU A 261 7.38 15.75 -7.38
CA LEU A 261 7.32 16.53 -8.60
C LEU A 261 8.54 17.44 -8.76
N ASP A 262 9.45 17.07 -9.67
CA ASP A 262 10.63 17.87 -9.98
C ASP A 262 10.24 19.18 -10.74
N PRO A 263 11.03 20.27 -10.64
CA PRO A 263 10.73 21.51 -11.35
C PRO A 263 10.53 21.34 -12.87
N ASP A 264 11.30 20.45 -13.48
CA ASP A 264 11.18 20.12 -14.91
C ASP A 264 9.85 19.43 -15.24
N GLU A 265 9.36 18.58 -14.34
CA GLU A 265 8.08 17.88 -14.47
C GLU A 265 6.89 18.82 -14.24
N GLN A 266 6.97 19.66 -13.20
CA GLN A 266 6.01 20.72 -12.93
C GLN A 266 5.86 21.66 -14.15
N GLN A 267 6.97 22.07 -14.76
CA GLN A 267 6.95 22.92 -15.94
C GLN A 267 6.39 22.20 -17.17
N ARG A 268 6.73 20.91 -17.35
CA ARG A 268 6.28 20.12 -18.50
C ARG A 268 4.78 19.88 -18.51
N TYR A 269 4.21 19.60 -17.34
CA TYR A 269 2.78 19.29 -17.19
C TYR A 269 1.96 20.49 -16.72
N ASN A 270 2.60 21.62 -16.41
CA ASN A 270 1.98 22.83 -15.89
C ASN A 270 1.13 22.55 -14.64
N VAL A 271 1.71 21.77 -13.72
CA VAL A 271 1.12 21.38 -12.42
C VAL A 271 2.04 21.81 -11.29
N THR A 272 1.47 22.01 -10.11
CA THR A 272 2.21 22.27 -8.86
C THR A 272 2.15 21.06 -7.93
N VAL A 273 2.94 21.06 -6.87
CA VAL A 273 2.90 20.02 -5.82
C VAL A 273 1.51 19.95 -5.17
N ASP A 274 0.84 21.09 -5.02
CA ASP A 274 -0.49 21.18 -4.40
C ASP A 274 -1.63 20.86 -5.37
N THR A 275 -1.34 20.55 -6.64
CA THR A 275 -2.36 20.19 -7.62
C THR A 275 -2.89 18.79 -7.29
N PRO A 276 -4.20 18.63 -6.98
CA PRO A 276 -4.75 17.33 -6.62
C PRO A 276 -4.56 16.32 -7.75
N GLY A 277 -4.10 15.12 -7.41
CA GLY A 277 -3.85 14.07 -8.39
C GLY A 277 -2.64 14.29 -9.30
N ALA A 278 -1.78 15.28 -9.06
CA ALA A 278 -0.62 15.54 -9.91
C ALA A 278 0.35 14.35 -9.98
N LEU A 279 0.42 13.52 -8.93
CA LEU A 279 1.21 12.28 -8.90
C LEU A 279 0.47 11.07 -9.50
N GLY A 280 -0.77 11.23 -9.98
CA GLY A 280 -1.57 10.18 -10.63
C GLY A 280 -2.28 9.21 -9.69
N LEU A 281 -3.23 8.46 -10.24
CA LEU A 281 -4.07 7.50 -9.51
C LEU A 281 -3.29 6.33 -8.88
N ALA A 282 -2.12 5.97 -9.43
CA ALA A 282 -1.29 4.88 -8.88
C ALA A 282 -0.76 5.15 -7.46
N ASN A 283 -0.80 6.40 -7.00
CA ASN A 283 -0.47 6.77 -5.63
C ASN A 283 -1.66 6.68 -4.65
N TYR A 284 -2.88 6.43 -5.17
CA TYR A 284 -4.10 6.25 -4.38
C TYR A 284 -4.66 4.82 -4.47
N LEU A 285 -4.22 4.04 -5.46
CA LEU A 285 -4.69 2.67 -5.69
C LEU A 285 -3.63 1.61 -5.37
N THR A 286 -4.07 0.49 -4.82
CA THR A 286 -3.26 -0.72 -4.61
C THR A 286 -4.05 -1.98 -4.98
N VAL A 287 -3.33 -3.09 -5.17
CA VAL A 287 -3.89 -4.44 -5.34
C VAL A 287 -3.43 -5.41 -4.24
N TYR A 288 -2.47 -4.98 -3.41
CA TYR A 288 -1.75 -5.85 -2.47
C TYR A 288 -2.02 -5.52 -0.99
N GLY A 289 -2.76 -4.47 -0.67
CA GLY A 289 -3.03 -4.07 0.71
C GLY A 289 -3.66 -5.21 1.51
N LYS A 290 -3.08 -5.52 2.68
CA LYS A 290 -3.56 -6.52 3.63
C LYS A 290 -3.13 -6.18 5.05
N GLU A 291 -3.87 -6.71 6.01
CA GLU A 291 -3.60 -6.62 7.45
C GLU A 291 -3.50 -8.03 8.05
N ALA A 292 -2.54 -8.28 8.93
CA ALA A 292 -2.46 -9.53 9.67
C ALA A 292 -3.39 -9.49 10.88
N ASN A 293 -4.09 -10.60 11.14
CA ASN A 293 -4.90 -10.74 12.34
C ASN A 293 -4.03 -11.11 13.56
N LYS A 294 -3.09 -10.23 13.90
CA LYS A 294 -2.09 -10.42 14.96
C LYS A 294 -2.17 -9.31 16.00
N GLN A 295 -1.77 -9.66 17.22
CA GLN A 295 -1.52 -8.74 18.31
C GLN A 295 -0.15 -8.06 18.10
N LEU A 296 0.10 -7.00 18.86
CA LEU A 296 1.37 -6.28 18.87
C LEU A 296 2.59 -7.16 19.21
N ASP A 297 2.40 -8.23 19.98
CA ASP A 297 3.43 -9.21 20.33
C ASP A 297 3.73 -10.23 19.20
N GLY A 298 2.91 -10.26 18.15
CA GLY A 298 3.00 -11.16 17.01
C GLY A 298 2.19 -12.47 17.12
N SER A 299 1.50 -12.70 18.23
CA SER A 299 0.53 -13.80 18.40
C SER A 299 -0.77 -13.50 17.65
N PHE A 300 -1.61 -14.52 17.40
CA PHE A 300 -2.90 -14.31 16.74
C PHE A 300 -3.93 -13.71 17.72
N ARG A 301 -4.85 -12.89 17.21
CA ARG A 301 -5.98 -12.38 18.02
C ARG A 301 -6.95 -13.50 18.35
N VAL A 302 -7.63 -13.38 19.49
CA VAL A 302 -8.66 -14.33 19.92
C VAL A 302 -9.97 -14.03 19.20
N ASN A 303 -10.55 -15.05 18.56
CA ASN A 303 -11.85 -14.91 17.91
C ASN A 303 -13.00 -14.99 18.92
N VAL A 304 -13.72 -13.89 19.10
CA VAL A 304 -14.88 -13.81 20.02
C VAL A 304 -16.06 -14.66 19.57
N ASN A 305 -16.08 -15.10 18.32
CA ASN A 305 -17.13 -15.93 17.73
C ASN A 305 -16.81 -17.42 17.72
N SER A 306 -15.78 -17.87 18.47
CA SER A 306 -15.50 -19.30 18.64
C SER A 306 -16.75 -20.08 19.07
N ASP A 307 -16.88 -21.30 18.55
CA ASP A 307 -18.03 -22.17 18.81
C ASP A 307 -17.98 -22.79 20.22
N ASP A 308 -16.78 -22.99 20.76
CA ASP A 308 -16.56 -23.53 22.10
C ASP A 308 -16.39 -22.41 23.12
N LEU A 309 -17.44 -22.17 23.91
CA LEU A 309 -17.46 -21.12 24.92
C LEU A 309 -16.57 -21.42 26.13
N GLU A 310 -16.26 -22.68 26.42
CA GLU A 310 -15.38 -23.06 27.54
C GLU A 310 -13.93 -22.72 27.19
N THR A 311 -13.48 -23.17 26.01
CA THR A 311 -12.16 -22.80 25.48
C THR A 311 -12.04 -21.28 25.28
N LEU A 312 -13.09 -20.63 24.75
CA LEU A 312 -13.11 -19.18 24.58
C LEU A 312 -12.94 -18.43 25.92
N TYR A 313 -13.59 -18.90 27.00
CA TYR A 313 -13.47 -18.28 28.31
C TYR A 313 -12.04 -18.38 28.87
N GLU A 314 -11.39 -19.54 28.70
CA GLU A 314 -9.98 -19.73 29.09
C GLU A 314 -9.05 -18.80 28.31
N ASP A 315 -9.20 -18.75 26.98
CA ASP A 315 -8.40 -17.90 26.09
C ASP A 315 -8.59 -16.40 26.40
N LEU A 316 -9.84 -15.96 26.58
CA LEU A 316 -10.15 -14.56 26.92
C LEU A 316 -9.61 -14.17 28.30
N THR A 317 -9.67 -15.07 29.29
CA THR A 317 -9.13 -14.79 30.62
C THR A 317 -7.61 -14.68 30.60
N ALA A 318 -6.95 -15.54 29.81
CA ALA A 318 -5.50 -15.49 29.62
C ALA A 318 -5.04 -14.22 28.92
N VAL A 319 -5.82 -13.75 27.92
CA VAL A 319 -5.43 -12.63 27.06
C VAL A 319 -5.89 -11.28 27.63
N LEU A 320 -7.09 -11.15 28.17
CA LEU A 320 -7.60 -9.88 28.70
C LEU A 320 -7.14 -9.60 30.14
N GLU A 321 -6.68 -10.60 30.88
CA GLU A 321 -6.26 -10.52 32.30
C GLU A 321 -7.36 -10.01 33.27
N ASP A 322 -8.61 -9.86 32.79
CA ASP A 322 -9.78 -9.47 33.57
C ASP A 322 -10.95 -10.44 33.34
N GLU A 323 -11.30 -11.19 34.39
CA GLU A 323 -12.44 -12.11 34.39
C GLU A 323 -13.78 -11.42 34.08
N ARG A 324 -13.91 -10.12 34.39
CA ARG A 324 -15.14 -9.36 34.12
C ARG A 324 -15.40 -9.21 32.63
N TYR A 325 -14.36 -8.96 31.85
CA TYR A 325 -14.48 -8.82 30.40
C TYR A 325 -14.74 -10.18 29.74
N ALA A 326 -13.97 -11.20 30.11
CA ALA A 326 -14.15 -12.56 29.57
C ALA A 326 -15.55 -13.12 29.85
N SER A 327 -16.02 -13.02 31.10
CA SER A 327 -17.36 -13.51 31.49
C SER A 327 -18.50 -12.80 30.77
N PHE A 328 -18.39 -11.48 30.56
CA PHE A 328 -19.42 -10.72 29.84
C PHE A 328 -19.50 -11.12 28.37
N ILE A 329 -18.37 -11.30 27.69
CA ILE A 329 -18.33 -11.69 26.27
C ILE A 329 -19.02 -13.05 26.08
N CYS A 330 -18.72 -14.04 26.93
CA CYS A 330 -19.38 -15.35 26.91
C CYS A 330 -20.88 -15.23 27.18
N ALA A 331 -21.28 -14.42 28.16
CA ALA A 331 -22.69 -14.22 28.49
C ALA A 331 -23.47 -13.53 27.37
N TYR A 332 -22.85 -12.60 26.64
CA TYR A 332 -23.45 -11.96 25.48
C TYR A 332 -23.68 -12.95 24.34
N ARG A 333 -22.75 -13.88 24.09
CA ARG A 333 -22.93 -14.93 23.07
C ARG A 333 -24.15 -15.82 23.34
N GLN A 334 -24.52 -16.01 24.61
CA GLN A 334 -25.64 -16.87 25.02
C GLN A 334 -26.98 -16.11 25.18
N TYR A 335 -26.96 -14.91 25.78
CA TYR A 335 -28.16 -14.17 26.19
C TYR A 335 -28.15 -12.69 25.80
N GLY A 336 -27.17 -12.28 24.99
CA GLY A 336 -27.06 -10.92 24.49
C GLY A 336 -28.27 -10.49 23.69
N ALA A 337 -28.65 -9.23 23.85
CA ALA A 337 -29.44 -8.52 22.86
C ALA A 337 -28.55 -7.42 22.27
N PRO A 338 -28.57 -7.18 20.94
CA PRO A 338 -27.87 -6.04 20.38
C PRO A 338 -28.33 -4.75 21.07
N SER A 339 -27.42 -3.79 21.23
CA SER A 339 -27.68 -2.57 22.00
C SER A 339 -28.96 -1.87 21.53
N ALA A 340 -29.80 -1.46 22.48
CA ALA A 340 -31.09 -0.84 22.18
C ALA A 340 -30.96 0.48 21.39
N GLN A 341 -29.78 1.12 21.40
CA GLN A 341 -29.47 2.32 20.63
C GLN A 341 -29.46 2.05 19.11
N LEU A 342 -28.88 0.93 18.65
CA LEU A 342 -28.93 0.49 17.25
C LEU A 342 -30.36 0.22 16.77
N THR A 343 -31.24 -0.28 17.64
CA THR A 343 -32.67 -0.44 17.32
C THR A 343 -33.46 0.86 17.38
N SER A 344 -33.02 1.84 18.20
CA SER A 344 -33.71 3.12 18.35
C SER A 344 -33.42 4.10 17.22
N SER A 345 -32.23 4.05 16.61
CA SER A 345 -31.90 4.81 15.40
C SER A 345 -32.65 4.25 14.18
N LEU A 346 -32.81 2.92 14.09
CA LEU A 346 -33.70 2.28 13.11
C LEU A 346 -35.18 2.66 13.30
N ALA A 347 -35.66 2.73 14.55
CA ALA A 347 -37.05 3.07 14.85
C ALA A 347 -37.37 4.57 14.71
N SER A 348 -36.37 5.44 14.91
CA SER A 348 -36.53 6.90 14.76
C SER A 348 -36.54 7.33 13.28
N ALA A 349 -35.90 6.53 12.41
CA ALA A 349 -35.89 6.76 10.97
C ALA A 349 -37.19 6.37 10.27
N SER A 350 -37.99 5.46 10.83
CA SER A 350 -39.15 4.88 10.13
C SER A 350 -40.47 5.69 10.25
N GLY A 351 -40.44 6.93 10.76
CA GLY A 351 -41.63 7.81 10.89
C GLY A 351 -42.83 7.19 11.62
N GLY A 352 -42.62 6.02 12.22
CA GLY A 352 -43.65 5.18 12.77
C GLY A 352 -43.90 5.66 14.18
N ASN A 353 -44.99 6.41 14.36
CA ASN A 353 -45.55 6.67 15.67
C ASN A 353 -46.18 5.38 16.23
N SER A 354 -45.42 4.28 16.22
CA SER A 354 -45.66 3.14 17.08
C SER A 354 -45.20 3.57 18.45
N GLN A 355 -46.16 4.02 19.26
CA GLN A 355 -46.03 3.86 20.70
C GLN A 355 -45.66 2.39 20.94
N ILE A 356 -44.37 2.12 21.09
CA ILE A 356 -43.91 0.91 21.74
C ILE A 356 -44.47 1.06 23.14
N ASN A 357 -45.58 0.38 23.37
CA ASN A 357 -46.16 0.20 24.68
C ASN A 357 -45.04 -0.38 25.55
N PRO A 358 -44.47 0.35 26.54
CA PRO A 358 -43.43 -0.17 27.39
C PRO A 358 -44.11 -1.09 28.39
N GLY A 359 -44.35 -2.33 27.95
CA GLY A 359 -45.28 -3.20 28.66
C GLY A 359 -45.22 -4.63 28.18
N ALA A 360 -44.06 -5.29 28.36
CA ALA A 360 -43.96 -6.57 29.08
C ALA A 360 -42.55 -7.16 29.00
N THR A 361 -41.57 -6.53 29.65
CA THR A 361 -40.55 -7.25 30.44
C THR A 361 -40.23 -6.38 31.66
N SER A 362 -40.10 -7.04 32.80
CA SER A 362 -39.93 -6.44 34.13
C SER A 362 -38.79 -5.42 34.17
N GLY A 363 -39.14 -4.13 34.19
CA GLY A 363 -38.21 -3.01 34.34
C GLY A 363 -37.55 -3.01 35.72
N GLY A 364 -36.33 -3.51 35.78
CA GLY A 364 -35.31 -3.04 36.72
C GLY A 364 -34.32 -2.16 35.97
N THR A 365 -33.75 -1.14 36.64
CA THR A 365 -32.58 -0.42 36.14
C THR A 365 -31.50 -1.43 35.76
N PRO A 366 -30.87 -1.35 34.56
CA PRO A 366 -29.78 -2.24 34.18
C PRO A 366 -28.75 -2.29 35.31
N GLN A 367 -28.49 -3.48 35.84
CA GLN A 367 -27.47 -3.64 36.87
C GLN A 367 -26.09 -3.74 36.20
N PRO A 368 -25.02 -3.23 36.81
CA PRO A 368 -23.67 -3.49 36.32
C PRO A 368 -23.40 -4.99 36.24
N TRP A 369 -22.61 -5.43 35.25
CA TRP A 369 -22.18 -6.82 35.14
C TRP A 369 -21.45 -7.28 36.41
N ASP A 370 -21.79 -8.48 36.89
CA ASP A 370 -21.14 -9.13 38.04
C ASP A 370 -20.69 -10.54 37.65
N VAL A 371 -19.43 -10.87 37.95
CA VAL A 371 -18.80 -12.16 37.60
C VAL A 371 -19.51 -13.31 38.29
N GLY A 372 -20.12 -13.09 39.46
CA GLY A 372 -20.86 -14.12 40.19
C GLY A 372 -22.01 -14.74 39.37
N VAL A 373 -22.56 -14.00 38.42
CA VAL A 373 -23.63 -14.45 37.51
C VAL A 373 -23.12 -15.55 36.58
N MET A 374 -21.82 -15.58 36.27
CA MET A 374 -21.19 -16.60 35.42
C MET A 374 -21.38 -18.03 35.95
N SER A 375 -21.44 -18.20 37.27
CA SER A 375 -21.64 -19.53 37.89
C SER A 375 -23.03 -20.14 37.62
N ASP A 376 -23.99 -19.30 37.22
CA ASP A 376 -25.34 -19.72 36.83
C ASP A 376 -25.47 -19.98 35.31
N LEU A 377 -24.44 -19.66 34.51
CA LEU A 377 -24.44 -19.87 33.06
C LEU A 377 -23.89 -21.25 32.69
N ASP A 378 -24.60 -21.94 31.81
CA ASP A 378 -24.14 -23.19 31.21
C ASP A 378 -23.44 -22.92 29.88
N LEU A 379 -22.10 -22.91 29.90
CA LEU A 379 -21.27 -22.67 28.71
C LEU A 379 -21.33 -23.82 27.70
N SER A 380 -21.77 -25.02 28.11
CA SER A 380 -21.88 -26.17 27.20
C SER A 380 -23.06 -26.04 26.23
N ALA A 381 -23.98 -25.10 26.47
CA ALA A 381 -25.13 -24.85 25.62
C ALA A 381 -24.79 -24.15 24.29
N GLY A 382 -23.56 -23.63 24.14
CA GLY A 382 -23.13 -22.88 22.95
C GLY A 382 -23.70 -21.46 22.88
N GLY A 383 -23.17 -20.65 21.95
CA GLY A 383 -23.55 -19.25 21.77
C GLY A 383 -24.21 -18.96 20.42
N ASP A 384 -25.52 -18.67 20.44
CA ASP A 384 -26.31 -18.38 19.23
C ASP A 384 -26.05 -16.96 18.68
N ASN A 385 -25.77 -15.99 19.55
CA ASN A 385 -25.58 -14.59 19.13
C ASN A 385 -24.14 -14.35 18.71
N LYS A 386 -23.87 -14.09 17.42
CA LYS A 386 -22.52 -13.77 16.91
C LYS A 386 -22.30 -12.26 16.86
N PHE A 387 -21.07 -11.84 17.15
CA PHE A 387 -20.63 -10.47 16.94
C PHE A 387 -20.30 -10.24 15.47
N THR A 388 -20.77 -9.14 14.88
CA THR A 388 -20.28 -8.70 13.57
C THR A 388 -19.03 -7.83 13.72
N GLN A 389 -18.94 -7.06 14.81
CA GLN A 389 -17.82 -6.16 15.12
C GLN A 389 -17.54 -6.15 16.62
N VAL A 390 -16.29 -5.87 17.00
CA VAL A 390 -15.86 -5.78 18.41
C VAL A 390 -16.54 -4.62 19.15
N LEU A 391 -16.85 -3.51 18.47
CA LEU A 391 -17.53 -2.34 19.06
C LEU A 391 -18.94 -2.63 19.58
N GLN A 392 -19.57 -3.72 19.14
CA GLN A 392 -20.88 -4.11 19.66
C GLN A 392 -20.87 -4.45 21.15
N LEU A 393 -19.69 -4.61 21.75
CA LEU A 393 -19.52 -4.78 23.20
C LEU A 393 -19.78 -3.49 24.00
N VAL A 394 -19.62 -2.32 23.39
CA VAL A 394 -19.84 -1.02 24.01
C VAL A 394 -21.35 -0.80 24.17
N ASP A 395 -21.79 -0.44 25.38
CA ASP A 395 -23.22 -0.29 25.74
C ASP A 395 -24.11 -1.51 25.45
N ALA A 396 -23.51 -2.70 25.32
CA ALA A 396 -24.25 -3.95 25.17
C ALA A 396 -25.05 -4.30 26.44
N THR A 397 -26.19 -4.97 26.26
CA THR A 397 -26.98 -5.47 27.39
C THR A 397 -27.26 -6.96 27.25
N VAL A 398 -27.22 -7.67 28.38
CA VAL A 398 -27.48 -9.10 28.45
C VAL A 398 -28.67 -9.30 29.37
N THR A 399 -29.70 -10.01 28.90
CA THR A 399 -30.88 -10.28 29.70
C THR A 399 -30.96 -11.76 30.03
N ILE A 400 -30.73 -12.09 31.30
CA ILE A 400 -30.67 -13.47 31.78
C ILE A 400 -31.98 -13.80 32.51
N GLY A 401 -32.58 -14.94 32.17
CA GLY A 401 -33.83 -15.44 32.75
C GLY A 401 -35.06 -15.23 31.86
N SER A 402 -36.17 -15.90 32.21
CA SER A 402 -37.43 -15.85 31.47
C SER A 402 -38.57 -15.33 32.35
N GLY A 403 -39.42 -14.45 31.80
CA GLY A 403 -40.60 -13.90 32.48
C GLY A 403 -40.27 -12.87 33.56
N ASN A 404 -40.96 -12.91 34.70
CA ASN A 404 -40.84 -11.93 35.80
C ASN A 404 -39.48 -11.95 36.55
N ASN A 405 -38.61 -12.92 36.26
CA ASN A 405 -37.29 -13.04 36.86
C ASN A 405 -36.17 -12.61 35.91
N ALA A 406 -36.50 -12.07 34.72
CA ALA A 406 -35.51 -11.57 33.78
C ALA A 406 -34.75 -10.39 34.42
N ARG A 407 -33.42 -10.52 34.48
CA ARG A 407 -32.51 -9.46 34.93
C ARG A 407 -31.67 -9.00 33.76
N THR A 408 -31.68 -7.69 33.53
CA THR A 408 -30.85 -7.05 32.50
C THR A 408 -29.58 -6.51 33.14
N TYR A 409 -28.45 -6.91 32.57
CA TYR A 409 -27.11 -6.48 32.95
C TYR A 409 -26.53 -5.60 31.85
N SER A 410 -25.86 -4.52 32.24
CA SER A 410 -25.11 -3.63 31.34
C SER A 410 -23.69 -4.13 31.15
N SER A 411 -23.10 -3.85 29.99
CA SER A 411 -21.70 -4.14 29.72
C SER A 411 -20.78 -3.43 30.70
N PRO A 412 -19.60 -4.03 31.00
CA PRO A 412 -18.52 -3.35 31.71
C PRO A 412 -17.79 -2.33 30.83
N PHE A 413 -18.15 -2.24 29.54
CA PHE A 413 -17.58 -1.36 28.52
C PHE A 413 -18.47 -0.12 28.33
N ASP A 414 -18.22 0.91 29.13
CA ASP A 414 -18.94 2.19 29.11
C ASP A 414 -18.17 3.24 28.30
N LEU A 415 -18.88 4.16 27.65
CA LEU A 415 -18.30 5.27 26.88
C LEU A 415 -17.38 6.16 27.73
N LEU A 416 -17.62 6.27 29.04
CA LEU A 416 -16.81 7.10 29.94
C LEU A 416 -15.38 6.56 30.17
N THR A 417 -15.14 5.28 29.93
CA THR A 417 -13.84 4.61 30.20
C THR A 417 -13.16 4.12 28.92
N LEU A 418 -13.64 4.60 27.78
CA LEU A 418 -13.29 4.11 26.46
C LEU A 418 -11.78 4.14 26.19
N GLU A 419 -11.08 5.22 26.51
CA GLU A 419 -9.63 5.35 26.35
C GLU A 419 -8.82 4.24 27.05
N SER A 420 -9.35 3.63 28.12
CA SER A 420 -8.62 2.64 28.92
C SER A 420 -8.73 1.20 28.42
N TYR A 421 -9.88 0.81 27.87
CA TYR A 421 -10.11 -0.57 27.44
C TYR A 421 -10.05 -0.75 25.93
N LEU A 422 -10.25 0.31 25.12
CA LEU A 422 -10.34 0.18 23.67
C LEU A 422 -9.04 -0.37 23.04
N PRO A 423 -7.84 0.15 23.38
CA PRO A 423 -6.58 -0.41 22.89
C PRO A 423 -6.44 -1.91 23.20
N ILE A 424 -6.86 -2.32 24.40
CA ILE A 424 -6.76 -3.70 24.85
C ILE A 424 -7.66 -4.61 24.03
N ILE A 425 -8.92 -4.24 23.83
CA ILE A 425 -9.87 -5.09 23.08
C ILE A 425 -9.52 -5.15 21.59
N MET A 426 -9.01 -4.06 21.00
CA MET A 426 -8.69 -4.05 19.57
C MET A 426 -7.38 -4.74 19.23
N ASP A 427 -6.40 -4.69 20.13
CA ASP A 427 -5.17 -5.47 19.96
C ASP A 427 -5.45 -6.97 20.04
N ARG A 428 -6.32 -7.38 20.97
CA ARG A 428 -6.44 -8.78 21.40
C ARG A 428 -7.59 -9.55 20.78
N LEU A 429 -8.67 -8.88 20.37
CA LEU A 429 -9.89 -9.53 19.90
C LEU A 429 -10.07 -9.39 18.38
N SER A 430 -10.70 -10.40 17.78
CA SER A 430 -11.14 -10.39 16.39
C SER A 430 -12.49 -11.09 16.27
N THR A 431 -13.24 -10.82 15.20
CA THR A 431 -14.54 -11.47 14.92
C THR A 431 -14.41 -12.65 13.97
N SER A 432 -13.22 -12.89 13.41
CA SER A 432 -12.94 -13.97 12.46
C SER A 432 -11.61 -14.66 12.75
N ASP A 433 -11.52 -15.94 12.38
CA ASP A 433 -10.28 -16.74 12.46
C ASP A 433 -9.38 -16.57 11.23
N SER A 434 -9.70 -15.65 10.32
CA SER A 434 -8.86 -15.44 9.14
C SER A 434 -7.49 -14.89 9.59
N PRO A 435 -6.37 -15.49 9.15
CA PRO A 435 -5.04 -15.00 9.52
C PRO A 435 -4.70 -13.65 8.87
N GLU A 436 -5.37 -13.33 7.76
CA GLU A 436 -5.19 -12.11 6.98
C GLU A 436 -6.56 -11.48 6.72
N MET A 437 -6.63 -10.15 6.81
CA MET A 437 -7.79 -9.35 6.43
C MET A 437 -7.46 -8.57 5.15
N PRO A 438 -8.45 -8.37 4.25
CA PRO A 438 -8.26 -7.53 3.08
C PRO A 438 -7.88 -6.10 3.50
N GLY A 439 -7.02 -5.45 2.72
CA GLY A 439 -6.51 -4.12 3.05
C GLY A 439 -7.62 -3.08 3.14
N ARG A 440 -7.90 -2.64 4.37
CA ARG A 440 -8.68 -1.45 4.71
C ARG A 440 -7.81 -0.20 4.56
N ILE A 441 -8.41 0.98 4.63
CA ILE A 441 -7.73 2.27 4.47
C ILE A 441 -7.06 2.68 5.78
N ASN A 442 -5.74 2.82 5.78
CA ASN A 442 -4.96 3.27 6.93
C ASN A 442 -5.14 4.77 7.20
N ILE A 443 -5.86 5.11 8.27
CA ILE A 443 -6.19 6.49 8.64
C ILE A 443 -5.04 7.29 9.25
N ASN A 444 -3.86 6.72 9.44
CA ASN A 444 -2.71 7.47 9.95
C ASN A 444 -1.81 7.96 8.80
N GLU A 445 -1.65 7.14 7.76
CA GLU A 445 -0.72 7.38 6.66
C GLU A 445 -1.40 7.58 5.29
N CYS A 446 -2.74 7.58 5.18
CA CYS A 446 -3.39 7.83 3.89
C CYS A 446 -3.40 9.31 3.50
N PRO A 447 -3.34 9.65 2.20
CA PRO A 447 -3.50 11.02 1.72
C PRO A 447 -4.85 11.64 2.11
N ALA A 448 -4.92 12.96 2.16
CA ALA A 448 -6.14 13.69 2.52
C ALA A 448 -7.30 13.39 1.56
N GLU A 449 -7.01 13.26 0.26
CA GLU A 449 -8.01 12.95 -0.77
C GLU A 449 -8.72 11.62 -0.50
N MET A 450 -8.01 10.63 0.06
CA MET A 450 -8.61 9.36 0.46
C MET A 450 -9.60 9.51 1.61
N LEU A 451 -9.31 10.39 2.58
CA LEU A 451 -10.18 10.62 3.74
C LEU A 451 -11.47 11.34 3.34
N TYR A 452 -11.36 12.38 2.49
CA TYR A 452 -12.54 13.07 1.97
C TYR A 452 -13.45 12.14 1.17
N GLY A 453 -12.91 11.04 0.63
CA GLY A 453 -13.68 10.04 -0.09
C GLY A 453 -14.43 9.04 0.76
N ILE A 454 -14.12 8.92 2.06
CA ILE A 454 -14.80 7.96 2.92
C ILE A 454 -16.23 8.46 3.17
N PRO A 455 -17.27 7.68 2.77
CA PRO A 455 -18.64 8.07 3.02
C PRO A 455 -18.90 8.17 4.53
N LEU A 456 -19.81 9.06 4.93
CA LEU A 456 -20.21 9.35 6.33
C LEU A 456 -19.27 10.27 7.12
N LEU A 457 -18.07 10.60 6.62
CA LEU A 457 -17.21 11.61 7.21
C LEU A 457 -17.54 13.00 6.68
N THR A 458 -17.66 13.99 7.57
CA THR A 458 -17.79 15.40 7.16
C THR A 458 -16.42 16.04 6.94
N GLU A 459 -16.35 17.10 6.14
CA GLU A 459 -15.09 17.85 5.92
C GLU A 459 -14.48 18.35 7.24
N GLU A 460 -15.32 18.72 8.22
CA GLU A 460 -14.88 19.13 9.56
C GLU A 460 -14.23 17.97 10.33
N GLN A 461 -14.84 16.78 10.29
CA GLN A 461 -14.29 15.58 10.93
C GLN A 461 -12.97 15.17 10.27
N VAL A 462 -12.87 15.24 8.95
CA VAL A 462 -11.63 14.96 8.21
C VAL A 462 -10.52 15.95 8.59
N GLY A 463 -10.84 17.24 8.70
CA GLY A 463 -9.88 18.26 9.16
C GLY A 463 -9.33 17.98 10.56
N LEU A 464 -10.21 17.59 11.50
CA LEU A 464 -9.80 17.20 12.86
C LEU A 464 -8.95 15.93 12.88
N ILE A 465 -9.26 14.95 12.02
CA ILE A 465 -8.43 13.75 11.88
C ILE A 465 -7.03 14.12 11.40
N LEU A 466 -6.92 14.96 10.36
CA LEU A 466 -5.63 15.41 9.83
C LEU A 466 -4.81 16.20 10.87
N GLU A 467 -5.46 17.02 11.69
CA GLU A 467 -4.81 17.76 12.77
C GLU A 467 -4.29 16.80 13.87
N SER A 468 -5.11 15.83 14.27
CA SER A 468 -4.76 14.86 15.32
C SER A 468 -3.62 13.92 14.90
N ARG A 469 -3.55 13.51 13.63
CA ARG A 469 -2.43 12.71 13.08
C ARG A 469 -1.06 13.31 13.36
N ASN A 470 -0.93 14.63 13.27
CA ASN A 470 0.34 15.31 13.49
C ASN A 470 0.80 15.25 14.97
N SER A 471 -0.14 14.98 15.89
CA SER A 471 0.11 14.87 17.32
C SER A 471 0.30 13.42 17.79
N ALA A 472 0.14 12.42 16.90
CA ALA A 472 0.08 10.99 17.19
C ALA A 472 1.39 10.35 17.72
N GLY A 473 2.46 11.12 17.93
CA GLY A 473 3.77 10.59 18.35
C GLY A 473 3.80 10.00 19.76
N ASP A 474 2.85 10.37 20.64
CA ASP A 474 2.92 10.07 22.07
C ASP A 474 1.73 9.23 22.61
N ASP A 475 0.63 9.06 21.87
CA ASP A 475 -0.59 8.39 22.36
C ASP A 475 -0.72 6.94 21.85
N GLU A 476 -0.85 5.98 22.77
CA GLU A 476 -1.02 4.55 22.45
C GLU A 476 -2.33 4.28 21.66
N ASN A 477 -3.32 5.17 21.79
CA ASN A 477 -4.61 5.05 21.13
C ASN A 477 -4.50 5.14 19.60
N HIS A 478 -3.59 5.95 19.05
CA HIS A 478 -3.43 6.13 17.59
C HIS A 478 -2.97 4.86 16.86
N GLN A 479 -2.58 3.81 17.58
CA GLN A 479 -2.24 2.51 16.99
C GLN A 479 -3.48 1.72 16.53
N PHE A 480 -4.68 2.09 16.98
CA PHE A 480 -5.93 1.37 16.73
C PHE A 480 -6.94 2.22 15.97
N GLU A 481 -7.71 1.59 15.08
CA GLU A 481 -8.66 2.25 14.18
C GLU A 481 -9.73 3.11 14.87
N THR A 482 -9.90 2.94 16.17
CA THR A 482 -10.93 3.61 16.96
C THR A 482 -10.49 4.89 17.64
N TRP A 483 -9.24 5.35 17.48
CA TRP A 483 -8.82 6.60 18.07
C TRP A 483 -9.72 7.81 17.73
N PRO A 484 -10.35 7.91 16.54
CA PRO A 484 -11.29 9.02 16.27
C PRO A 484 -12.56 8.97 17.15
N LEU A 485 -12.93 7.79 17.63
CA LEU A 485 -14.02 7.63 18.62
C LEU A 485 -13.52 8.01 20.02
N ALA A 486 -12.29 7.65 20.37
CA ALA A 486 -11.70 7.98 21.67
C ALA A 486 -11.54 9.49 21.88
N GLU A 487 -11.16 10.22 20.83
CA GLU A 487 -11.05 11.68 20.85
C GLU A 487 -12.39 12.41 20.68
N GLY A 488 -13.49 11.67 20.46
CA GLY A 488 -14.83 12.23 20.29
C GLY A 488 -15.07 12.92 18.94
N ILE A 489 -14.23 12.65 17.94
CA ILE A 489 -14.42 13.15 16.55
C ILE A 489 -15.60 12.44 15.89
N LEU A 490 -15.71 11.12 16.12
CA LEU A 490 -16.79 10.27 15.62
C LEU A 490 -17.68 9.77 16.75
N THR A 491 -18.98 9.64 16.48
CA THR A 491 -19.91 8.95 17.39
C THR A 491 -19.79 7.43 17.25
N LEU A 492 -20.25 6.67 18.25
CA LEU A 492 -20.25 5.20 18.21
C LEU A 492 -20.98 4.67 16.97
N ASP A 493 -22.14 5.24 16.64
CA ASP A 493 -22.94 4.84 15.47
C ASP A 493 -22.21 5.12 14.14
N GLN A 494 -21.50 6.26 14.05
CA GLN A 494 -20.69 6.57 12.86
C GLN A 494 -19.50 5.60 12.76
N MET A 495 -18.82 5.34 13.88
CA MET A 495 -17.65 4.47 13.92
C MET A 495 -17.99 3.04 13.48
N VAL A 496 -19.12 2.47 13.92
CA VAL A 496 -19.58 1.12 13.50
C VAL A 496 -19.71 1.00 11.98
N ASN A 497 -20.13 2.07 11.29
CA ASN A 497 -20.28 2.06 9.84
C ASN A 497 -18.98 2.30 9.09
N VAL A 498 -18.05 3.07 9.66
CA VAL A 498 -16.76 3.41 9.03
C VAL A 498 -15.70 2.34 9.28
N LEU A 499 -15.75 1.63 10.41
CA LEU A 499 -14.75 0.62 10.83
C LEU A 499 -14.43 -0.49 9.80
N PRO A 500 -15.39 -1.01 9.01
CA PRO A 500 -15.07 -1.95 7.94
C PRO A 500 -14.16 -1.38 6.84
N LEU A 501 -14.11 -0.06 6.69
CA LEU A 501 -13.34 0.64 5.66
C LEU A 501 -11.98 1.12 6.17
N ILE A 502 -11.82 1.33 7.48
CA ILE A 502 -10.63 1.95 8.07
C ILE A 502 -9.77 0.97 8.88
N THR A 503 -8.49 1.27 8.95
CA THR A 503 -7.49 0.62 9.83
C THR A 503 -6.46 1.67 10.28
N CYS A 504 -5.61 1.37 11.24
CA CYS A 504 -4.48 2.23 11.64
C CYS A 504 -3.11 1.66 11.24
N GLY A 505 -3.11 0.54 10.54
CA GLY A 505 -1.89 -0.12 10.09
C GLY A 505 -2.10 -0.98 8.86
N GLY A 506 -1.06 -1.73 8.54
CA GLY A 506 -1.02 -2.67 7.45
C GLY A 506 0.30 -3.41 7.52
N ASP A 507 0.27 -4.66 7.06
CA ASP A 507 1.44 -5.54 7.11
C ASP A 507 2.05 -5.76 5.73
N VAL A 508 1.58 -5.04 4.72
CA VAL A 508 2.15 -5.06 3.37
C VAL A 508 2.80 -3.72 3.09
N TYR A 509 4.10 -3.75 2.82
CA TYR A 509 4.91 -2.54 2.72
C TYR A 509 5.53 -2.39 1.34
N ARG A 510 5.50 -1.17 0.81
CA ARG A 510 6.25 -0.73 -0.35
C ARG A 510 7.53 -0.04 0.06
N ALA A 511 8.58 -0.28 -0.72
CA ALA A 511 9.85 0.42 -0.59
C ALA A 511 10.45 0.70 -1.96
N GLN A 512 11.02 1.89 -2.13
CA GLN A 512 12.01 2.14 -3.18
C GLN A 512 13.41 2.00 -2.61
N VAL A 513 14.18 1.06 -3.14
CA VAL A 513 15.55 0.79 -2.70
C VAL A 513 16.53 1.25 -3.76
N VAL A 514 17.43 2.15 -3.38
CA VAL A 514 18.49 2.69 -4.24
C VAL A 514 19.83 2.21 -3.72
N GLY A 515 20.48 1.32 -4.47
CA GLY A 515 21.89 0.99 -4.25
C GLY A 515 22.76 1.92 -5.07
N TYR A 516 23.78 2.55 -4.46
CA TYR A 516 24.60 3.55 -5.15
C TYR A 516 26.04 3.61 -4.61
N PHE A 517 26.91 4.24 -5.41
CA PHE A 517 28.27 4.61 -5.03
C PHE A 517 28.35 6.11 -4.76
N GLU A 518 28.99 6.49 -3.65
CA GLU A 518 29.14 7.91 -3.30
C GLU A 518 30.05 8.67 -4.27
N SER A 519 31.15 8.04 -4.70
CA SER A 519 32.20 8.69 -5.50
C SER A 519 31.89 8.74 -6.99
N THR A 520 31.37 7.65 -7.56
CA THR A 520 31.08 7.55 -9.01
C THR A 520 29.65 7.94 -9.35
N GLY A 521 28.74 7.97 -8.37
CA GLY A 521 27.32 8.23 -8.58
C GLY A 521 26.56 7.13 -9.35
N LEU A 522 27.21 6.00 -9.63
CA LEU A 522 26.57 4.82 -10.21
C LEU A 522 25.49 4.30 -9.26
N PHE A 523 24.36 3.87 -9.83
CA PHE A 523 23.19 3.50 -9.07
C PHE A 523 22.43 2.31 -9.68
N HIS A 524 21.58 1.72 -8.85
CA HIS A 524 20.54 0.79 -9.25
C HIS A 524 19.32 1.05 -8.37
N ARG A 525 18.16 1.32 -8.98
CA ARG A 525 16.91 1.64 -8.27
C ARG A 525 15.88 0.55 -8.48
N ARG A 526 15.19 0.15 -7.42
CA ARG A 526 14.16 -0.88 -7.44
C ARG A 526 12.95 -0.47 -6.61
N GLU A 527 11.77 -0.87 -7.07
CA GLU A 527 10.54 -0.83 -6.30
C GLU A 527 10.19 -2.26 -5.91
N VAL A 528 9.83 -2.46 -4.64
CA VAL A 528 9.50 -3.76 -4.08
C VAL A 528 8.31 -3.63 -3.15
N ILE A 529 7.43 -4.64 -3.16
CA ILE A 529 6.35 -4.78 -2.18
C ILE A 529 6.58 -6.08 -1.41
N ILE A 530 6.56 -5.98 -0.09
CA ILE A 530 6.85 -7.05 0.85
C ILE A 530 5.61 -7.30 1.69
N ASP A 531 5.09 -8.52 1.61
CA ASP A 531 4.00 -9.01 2.45
C ASP A 531 4.58 -9.58 3.75
N ALA A 532 4.38 -8.87 4.87
CA ALA A 532 4.79 -9.25 6.21
C ALA A 532 3.64 -9.82 7.05
N THR A 533 2.50 -10.15 6.45
CA THR A 533 1.37 -10.74 7.17
C THR A 533 1.73 -12.08 7.81
N THR A 534 2.60 -12.84 7.14
CA THR A 534 3.13 -14.12 7.63
C THR A 534 4.45 -13.95 8.40
N VAL A 535 4.78 -14.90 9.26
CA VAL A 535 6.02 -14.88 10.08
C VAL A 535 7.29 -14.73 9.23
N ASN A 536 7.27 -15.18 7.98
CA ASN A 536 8.36 -15.01 7.02
C ASN A 536 7.91 -14.05 5.92
N PRO A 537 8.27 -12.76 5.99
CA PRO A 537 7.83 -11.79 5.00
C PRO A 537 8.27 -12.18 3.59
N LYS A 538 7.39 -12.02 2.60
CA LYS A 538 7.62 -12.44 1.21
C LYS A 538 7.63 -11.24 0.28
N VAL A 539 8.56 -11.22 -0.66
CA VAL A 539 8.54 -10.26 -1.77
C VAL A 539 7.48 -10.72 -2.77
N ILE A 540 6.38 -9.97 -2.89
CA ILE A 540 5.27 -10.28 -3.79
C ILE A 540 5.36 -9.53 -5.11
N PHE A 541 5.97 -8.34 -5.10
CA PHE A 541 6.15 -7.51 -6.27
C PHE A 541 7.58 -7.00 -6.38
N PHE A 542 8.09 -6.95 -7.60
CA PHE A 542 9.45 -6.55 -7.88
C PHE A 542 9.56 -5.84 -9.24
N ARG A 543 10.12 -4.61 -9.24
CA ARG A 543 10.29 -3.81 -10.45
C ARG A 543 11.64 -3.09 -10.47
N ASP A 544 12.29 -3.09 -11.64
CA ASP A 544 13.51 -2.31 -11.89
C ASP A 544 13.16 -0.92 -12.43
N LEU A 545 13.49 0.11 -11.66
CA LEU A 545 13.25 1.52 -12.01
C LEU A 545 14.52 2.23 -12.50
N SER A 546 15.63 1.50 -12.69
CA SER A 546 16.92 2.09 -13.08
C SER A 546 16.87 2.75 -14.46
N HIS A 547 15.97 2.30 -15.35
CA HIS A 547 15.76 2.87 -16.68
C HIS A 547 15.14 4.29 -16.66
N LEU A 548 14.45 4.64 -15.57
CA LEU A 548 13.89 5.98 -15.33
C LEU A 548 14.90 6.93 -14.66
N GLY A 549 16.15 6.50 -14.49
CA GLY A 549 17.17 7.25 -13.78
C GLY A 549 17.20 6.97 -12.27
N ARG A 550 18.00 7.75 -11.55
CA ARG A 550 18.19 7.59 -10.10
C ARG A 550 16.99 8.08 -9.29
N GLY A 551 16.22 9.03 -9.82
CA GLY A 551 15.05 9.65 -9.18
C GLY A 551 15.38 10.60 -8.02
N PHE A 552 16.48 10.37 -7.30
CA PHE A 552 16.87 11.15 -6.13
C PHE A 552 18.28 11.71 -6.26
N ASP A 553 18.53 12.86 -5.65
CA ASP A 553 19.88 13.40 -5.55
C ASP A 553 20.75 12.64 -4.55
N LEU A 554 22.06 12.61 -4.82
CA LEU A 554 23.05 11.96 -3.94
C LEU A 554 23.07 12.56 -2.53
N SER A 555 22.85 13.87 -2.41
CA SER A 555 22.74 14.57 -1.14
C SER A 555 21.55 14.08 -0.30
N VAL A 556 20.43 13.75 -0.95
CA VAL A 556 19.24 13.20 -0.30
C VAL A 556 19.53 11.77 0.16
N LEU A 557 20.06 10.92 -0.72
CA LEU A 557 20.38 9.53 -0.39
C LEU A 557 21.40 9.39 0.76
N GLY A 558 22.24 10.41 0.95
CA GLY A 558 23.24 10.53 2.01
C GLY A 558 24.66 10.35 1.48
N LEU A 559 25.59 11.17 1.97
CA LEU A 559 27.01 11.12 1.64
C LEU A 559 27.82 11.03 2.95
N ARG A 560 28.60 9.96 3.14
CA ARG A 560 29.46 9.83 4.32
C ARG A 560 30.80 10.53 4.14
N ASN A 561 31.30 10.63 2.91
CA ASN A 561 32.63 11.19 2.62
C ASN A 561 32.74 12.73 2.73
N SER A 562 31.77 13.44 3.32
CA SER A 562 31.83 14.90 3.52
C SER A 562 32.53 15.35 4.81
N ILE A 563 33.06 14.43 5.64
CA ILE A 563 33.61 14.77 6.98
C ILE A 563 35.16 14.75 7.07
N THR A 564 35.90 14.44 6.00
CA THR A 564 37.38 14.37 6.07
C THR A 564 38.13 15.40 5.21
N GLU A 565 37.64 16.64 5.15
CA GLU A 565 38.47 17.79 4.74
C GLU A 565 38.21 18.99 5.67
N THR A 566 38.58 18.87 6.94
CA THR A 566 38.94 20.01 7.81
C THR A 566 39.54 19.51 9.12
N GLN A 567 40.84 19.21 9.12
CA GLN A 567 41.77 19.49 10.23
C GLN A 567 43.17 19.71 9.70
#